data_AF-A0A7J2R172-F1
#
_entry.id   AF-A0A7J2R172-F1
#
_cell.length_a   1.000
_cell.length_b   1.000
_cell.length_c   1.000
_cell.angle_alpha   90.00
_cell.angle_beta   90.00
_cell.angle_gamma   90.00
#
_symmetry.space_group_name_H-M   'P 1'
#
loop_
_entity.id
_entity.type
_entity.pdbx_description
1 polymer ?
#
loop_
_entity_poly.entity_id
_entity_poly.type
_entity_poly.pdbx_seq_one_letter_code
_entity_poly.pdbx_strand_id
1 'polypeptide(L)'
;MRKNNPFDKFLSKEQILHIQVCTYLELQYPKVFFIHPHNEGKRTPYERYLADKMRIRRGAPDILIFAKRGNVSGLAIELKIKPNKSTQAQNDCLDKLSINGWWTKICWDFDGAKAIIDNYLK
;
A
#
# COMPACT_ATOMS: atom_id res chain seq x y z
N MET A 1 11.49 24.67 13.50
CA MET A 1 10.37 23.72 13.47
C MET A 1 9.69 23.84 12.11
N ARG A 2 9.61 22.76 11.31
CA ARG A 2 8.78 22.81 10.09
C ARG A 2 7.35 23.12 10.55
N LYS A 3 6.74 24.18 10.01
CA LYS A 3 5.33 24.48 10.29
C LYS A 3 4.50 23.29 9.79
N ASN A 4 3.61 22.77 10.63
CA ASN A 4 2.67 21.72 10.22
C ASN A 4 1.88 22.22 9.02
N ASN A 5 1.66 21.34 8.04
CA ASN A 5 0.90 21.69 6.85
C ASN A 5 -0.57 21.84 7.26
N PRO A 6 -1.28 22.90 6.84
CA PRO A 6 -2.69 23.10 7.21
C PRO A 6 -3.62 21.96 6.80
N PHE A 7 -3.19 21.08 5.88
CA PHE A 7 -3.93 19.91 5.44
C PHE A 7 -3.74 18.66 6.32
N ASP A 8 -2.72 18.62 7.18
CA ASP A 8 -2.41 17.44 8.01
C ASP A 8 -3.58 17.04 8.92
N LYS A 9 -4.39 18.02 9.32
CA LYS A 9 -5.61 17.81 10.13
C LYS A 9 -6.70 17.00 9.45
N PHE A 10 -6.64 16.81 8.12
CA PHE A 10 -7.62 16.05 7.36
C PHE A 10 -7.19 14.60 7.11
N LEU A 11 -5.97 14.23 7.50
CA LEU A 11 -5.47 12.87 7.28
C LEU A 11 -6.22 11.89 8.18
N SER A 12 -6.71 10.81 7.58
CA SER A 12 -7.25 9.68 8.33
C SER A 12 -6.13 8.94 9.05
N LYS A 13 -6.48 8.13 10.06
CA LYS A 13 -5.49 7.29 10.75
C LYS A 13 -4.77 6.34 9.77
N GLU A 14 -5.48 5.77 8.80
CA GLU A 14 -4.90 4.88 7.79
C GLU A 14 -3.94 5.63 6.86
N GLN A 15 -4.26 6.87 6.49
CA GLN A 15 -3.35 7.72 5.71
C GLN A 15 -2.09 8.08 6.50
N ILE A 16 -2.22 8.36 7.81
CA ILE A 16 -1.06 8.58 8.69
C ILE A 16 -0.19 7.33 8.74
N LEU A 17 -0.78 6.15 8.95
CA LEU A 17 -0.05 4.88 8.93
C LEU A 17 0.66 4.65 7.60
N HIS A 18 -0.03 4.87 6.48
CA HIS A 18 0.54 4.77 5.14
C HIS A 18 1.77 5.69 4.99
N ILE A 19 1.65 6.96 5.38
CA ILE A 19 2.75 7.93 5.33
C ILE A 19 3.94 7.47 6.18
N GLN A 20 3.69 6.96 7.39
CA GLN A 20 4.73 6.43 8.27
C GLN A 20 5.47 5.26 7.62
N VAL A 21 4.76 4.31 7.02
CA VAL A 21 5.35 3.14 6.36
C VAL A 21 6.16 3.55 5.12
N CYS A 22 5.64 4.45 4.29
CA CYS A 22 6.37 4.98 3.13
C CYS A 22 7.64 5.73 3.55
N THR A 23 7.55 6.58 4.58
CA THR A 23 8.71 7.29 5.14
C THR A 23 9.76 6.31 5.66
N TYR A 24 9.33 5.22 6.32
CA TYR A 24 10.22 4.17 6.79
C TYR A 24 10.97 3.48 5.64
N LEU A 25 10.25 3.11 4.58
CA LEU A 25 10.84 2.51 3.37
C LEU A 25 11.88 3.42 2.74
N GLU A 26 11.57 4.70 2.55
CA GLU A 26 12.49 5.68 1.96
C GLU A 26 13.76 5.86 2.80
N LEU A 27 13.63 5.91 4.13
CA LEU A 27 14.76 6.14 5.03
C LEU A 27 15.62 4.90 5.23
N GLN A 28 15.02 3.74 5.45
CA GLN A 28 15.76 2.51 5.77
C GLN A 28 16.20 1.73 4.52
N TYR A 29 15.44 1.85 3.43
CA TYR A 29 15.67 1.10 2.20
C TYR A 29 15.69 2.04 0.98
N PRO A 30 16.59 3.04 0.92
CA PRO A 30 16.57 4.09 -0.10
C PRO A 30 16.79 3.60 -1.55
N LYS A 31 17.25 2.36 -1.73
CA LYS A 31 17.44 1.72 -3.04
C LYS A 31 16.25 0.86 -3.48
N VAL A 32 15.25 0.68 -2.61
CA VAL A 32 14.09 -0.15 -2.89
C VAL A 32 13.03 0.67 -3.60
N PHE A 33 12.61 0.21 -4.77
CA PHE A 33 11.53 0.82 -5.52
C PHE A 33 10.17 0.31 -5.00
N PHE A 34 9.29 1.23 -4.63
CA PHE A 34 7.92 0.93 -4.22
C PHE A 34 6.96 2.01 -4.73
N ILE A 35 5.67 1.66 -4.86
CA ILE A 35 4.61 2.60 -5.24
C ILE A 35 3.39 2.44 -4.35
N HIS A 36 2.62 3.52 -4.23
CA HIS A 36 1.22 3.49 -3.82
C HIS A 36 0.32 3.61 -5.05
N PRO A 37 -0.42 2.55 -5.46
CA PRO A 37 -1.42 2.64 -6.50
C PRO A 37 -2.64 3.43 -5.99
N HIS A 38 -2.61 4.76 -6.11
CA HIS A 38 -3.63 5.64 -5.56
C HIS A 38 -4.98 5.53 -6.28
N ASN A 39 -5.79 4.54 -5.87
CA ASN A 39 -7.05 4.21 -6.54
C ASN A 39 -8.29 4.80 -5.87
N GLU A 40 -8.17 5.42 -4.69
CA GLU A 40 -9.28 5.77 -3.80
C GLU A 40 -9.87 7.19 -4.00
N GLY A 41 -9.37 7.93 -4.98
CA GLY A 41 -9.76 9.32 -5.23
C GLY A 41 -11.20 9.50 -5.74
N LYS A 42 -11.81 10.64 -5.35
CA LYS A 42 -13.02 11.17 -6.00
C LYS A 42 -12.72 11.43 -7.48
N ARG A 43 -13.66 11.06 -8.33
CA ARG A 43 -13.55 11.17 -9.79
C ARG A 43 -14.85 11.69 -10.38
N THR A 44 -14.77 12.55 -11.38
CA THR A 44 -15.87 12.93 -12.27
C THR A 44 -16.40 11.70 -13.03
N PRO A 45 -17.60 11.77 -13.65
CA PRO A 45 -18.13 10.68 -14.45
C PRO A 45 -17.17 10.23 -15.58
N TYR A 46 -16.53 11.18 -16.28
CA TYR A 46 -15.56 10.87 -17.32
C TYR A 46 -14.31 10.18 -16.78
N GLU A 47 -13.76 10.65 -15.66
CA GLU A 47 -12.59 10.02 -15.03
C GLU A 47 -12.89 8.60 -14.55
N ARG A 48 -14.12 8.31 -14.11
CA ARG A 48 -14.54 6.93 -13.78
C ARG A 48 -14.62 6.05 -15.01
N TYR A 49 -15.20 6.56 -16.11
CA TYR A 49 -15.21 5.87 -17.39
C TYR A 49 -13.78 5.56 -17.86
N LEU A 50 -12.90 6.55 -17.82
CA LEU A 50 -11.51 6.40 -18.24
C LEU A 50 -10.75 5.40 -17.34
N ALA A 51 -10.95 5.47 -16.03
CA ALA A 51 -10.38 4.52 -15.07
C ALA A 51 -10.77 3.06 -15.38
N ASP A 52 -12.04 2.81 -15.72
CA ASP A 52 -12.50 1.48 -16.13
C ASP A 52 -11.85 1.02 -17.44
N LYS A 53 -11.79 1.90 -18.44
CA LYS A 53 -11.16 1.61 -19.74
C LYS A 53 -9.67 1.32 -19.61
N MET A 54 -8.97 2.05 -18.75
CA MET A 54 -7.55 1.85 -18.45
C MET A 54 -7.30 0.75 -17.41
N ARG A 55 -8.34 0.05 -16.96
CA ARG A 55 -8.24 -1.09 -16.04
C ARG A 55 -7.61 -0.76 -14.69
N ILE A 56 -7.92 0.42 -14.14
CA ILE A 56 -7.59 0.73 -12.74
C ILE A 56 -8.16 -0.38 -11.85
N ARG A 57 -7.27 -1.10 -11.16
CA ARG A 57 -7.64 -2.28 -10.39
C ARG A 57 -8.19 -1.86 -9.03
N ARG A 58 -9.50 -2.05 -8.85
CA ARG A 58 -10.13 -1.93 -7.53
C ARG A 58 -9.51 -2.93 -6.56
N GLY A 59 -9.21 -2.47 -5.35
CA GLY A 59 -8.58 -3.28 -4.31
C GLY A 59 -7.09 -3.56 -4.53
N ALA A 60 -6.42 -2.78 -5.39
CA ALA A 60 -4.96 -2.80 -5.42
C ALA A 60 -4.41 -2.52 -4.00
N PRO A 61 -3.40 -3.28 -3.55
CA PRO A 61 -2.80 -3.09 -2.23
C PRO A 61 -2.22 -1.69 -2.07
N ASP A 62 -2.24 -1.17 -0.84
CA ASP A 62 -1.71 0.15 -0.51
C ASP A 62 -0.27 0.36 -0.96
N ILE A 63 0.59 -0.63 -0.75
CA ILE A 63 2.02 -0.54 -1.05
C ILE A 63 2.46 -1.76 -1.85
N LEU A 64 3.09 -1.51 -3.00
CA LEU A 64 3.75 -2.54 -3.82
C LEU A 64 5.26 -2.27 -3.83
N ILE A 65 6.04 -3.22 -3.33
CA ILE A 65 7.51 -3.18 -3.27
C ILE A 65 8.07 -4.11 -4.35
N PHE A 66 8.80 -3.54 -5.30
CA PHE A 66 9.37 -4.24 -6.46
C PHE A 66 10.81 -4.68 -6.19
N ALA A 67 10.97 -5.63 -5.28
CA ALA A 67 12.28 -6.18 -4.91
C ALA A 67 12.24 -7.70 -4.92
N LYS A 68 12.71 -8.33 -6.00
CA LYS A 68 12.75 -9.80 -6.09
C LYS A 68 13.64 -10.39 -4.98
N ARG A 69 13.16 -11.44 -4.32
CA ARG A 69 13.86 -12.18 -3.27
C ARG A 69 13.72 -13.68 -3.50
N GLY A 70 14.77 -14.31 -4.02
CA GLY A 70 14.71 -15.72 -4.45
C GLY A 70 13.57 -15.95 -5.44
N ASN A 71 12.62 -16.82 -5.08
CA ASN A 71 11.45 -17.13 -5.89
C ASN A 71 10.26 -16.17 -5.67
N VAL A 72 10.38 -15.19 -4.78
CA VAL A 72 9.32 -14.20 -4.51
C VAL A 72 9.50 -12.99 -5.41
N SER A 73 8.47 -12.68 -6.21
CA SER A 73 8.47 -11.63 -7.23
C SER A 73 8.53 -10.21 -6.64
N GLY A 74 7.88 -9.99 -5.50
CA GLY A 74 7.76 -8.70 -4.83
C GLY A 74 6.93 -8.83 -3.55
N LEU A 75 6.78 -7.73 -2.80
CA LEU A 75 5.98 -7.66 -1.58
C LEU A 75 4.81 -6.70 -1.80
N ALA A 76 3.60 -7.16 -1.47
CA ALA A 76 2.37 -6.37 -1.49
C ALA A 76 1.82 -6.25 -0.07
N ILE A 77 1.57 -5.01 0.37
CA ILE A 77 1.06 -4.72 1.71
C ILE A 77 -0.24 -3.93 1.58
N GLU A 78 -1.27 -4.44 2.23
CA GLU A 78 -2.53 -3.75 2.50
C GLU A 78 -2.50 -3.26 3.95
N LEU A 79 -2.75 -1.98 4.19
CA LEU A 79 -2.75 -1.36 5.50
C LEU A 79 -4.18 -1.15 5.99
N LYS A 80 -4.41 -1.48 7.25
CA LYS A 80 -5.70 -1.28 7.92
C LYS A 80 -5.48 -0.82 9.35
N ILE A 81 -6.48 -0.14 9.91
CA ILE A 81 -6.51 0.16 11.34
C ILE A 81 -7.80 -0.39 11.93
N LYS A 82 -7.68 -1.16 13.02
CA LYS A 82 -8.86 -1.71 13.71
C LYS A 82 -9.83 -0.57 14.09
N PRO A 83 -11.15 -0.77 13.92
CA PRO A 83 -11.84 -2.02 13.59
C PRO A 83 -12.05 -2.27 12.08
N ASN A 84 -11.44 -1.46 11.19
CA ASN A 84 -11.60 -1.61 9.75
C ASN A 84 -11.16 -3.01 9.31
N LYS A 85 -11.68 -3.48 8.17
CA LYS A 85 -11.28 -4.77 7.59
C LYS A 85 -10.95 -4.55 6.12
N SER A 86 -10.12 -5.42 5.57
CA SER A 86 -9.93 -5.48 4.13
C SER A 86 -11.26 -5.83 3.45
N THR A 87 -11.52 -5.16 2.33
CA THR A 87 -12.68 -5.43 1.49
C THR A 87 -12.48 -6.72 0.68
N GLN A 88 -13.55 -7.32 0.18
CA GLN A 88 -13.45 -8.51 -0.68
C GLN A 88 -12.54 -8.27 -1.89
N ALA A 89 -12.64 -7.11 -2.54
CA ALA A 89 -11.82 -6.77 -3.70
C ALA A 89 -10.32 -6.68 -3.36
N GLN A 90 -9.98 -6.22 -2.15
CA GLN A 90 -8.59 -6.20 -1.67
C GLN A 90 -8.07 -7.61 -1.43
N ASN A 91 -8.86 -8.46 -0.76
CA ASN A 91 -8.51 -9.87 -0.54
C ASN A 91 -8.31 -10.60 -1.88
N ASP A 92 -9.23 -10.44 -2.82
CA ASP A 92 -9.12 -11.05 -4.16
C ASP A 92 -7.86 -10.60 -4.91
N CYS A 93 -7.42 -9.35 -4.72
CA CYS A 93 -6.19 -8.85 -5.34
C CYS A 93 -4.95 -9.43 -4.69
N LEU A 94 -4.92 -9.51 -3.35
CA LEU A 94 -3.84 -10.13 -2.59
C LEU A 94 -3.69 -11.62 -2.94
N ASP A 95 -4.81 -12.34 -3.10
CA ASP A 95 -4.81 -13.75 -3.50
C ASP A 95 -4.24 -13.93 -4.91
N LYS A 96 -4.66 -13.11 -5.87
CA LYS A 96 -4.11 -13.12 -7.24
C LYS A 96 -2.62 -12.83 -7.27
N LEU A 97 -2.16 -11.85 -6.49
CA LEU A 97 -0.73 -11.55 -6.36
C LEU A 97 0.02 -12.73 -5.76
N SER A 98 -0.52 -13.35 -4.71
CA SER A 98 0.07 -14.54 -4.07
C SER A 98 0.22 -15.70 -5.04
N ILE A 99 -0.80 -15.98 -5.85
CA ILE A 99 -0.77 -17.02 -6.89
C ILE A 99 0.33 -16.72 -7.93
N ASN A 100 0.61 -15.45 -8.20
CA ASN A 100 1.67 -15.00 -9.12
C ASN A 100 3.03 -14.80 -8.44
N GLY A 101 3.25 -15.45 -7.29
CA GLY A 101 4.54 -15.49 -6.60
C GLY A 101 4.91 -14.20 -5.86
N TRP A 102 3.97 -13.30 -5.61
CA TRP A 102 4.19 -12.18 -4.69
C TRP A 102 3.97 -12.62 -3.25
N TRP A 103 4.70 -12.01 -2.33
CA TRP A 103 4.38 -12.13 -0.93
C TRP A 103 3.36 -11.07 -0.54
N THR A 104 2.21 -11.48 0.00
CA THR A 104 1.11 -10.57 0.33
C THR A 104 0.85 -10.55 1.83
N LYS A 105 0.60 -9.36 2.37
CA LYS A 105 0.28 -9.16 3.79
C LYS A 105 -0.77 -8.09 3.99
N ILE A 106 -1.63 -8.32 4.99
CA ILE A 106 -2.45 -7.27 5.60
C ILE A 106 -1.77 -6.88 6.91
N CYS A 107 -1.56 -5.58 7.11
CA CYS A 107 -0.95 -5.05 8.30
C CYS A 107 -1.86 -4.07 9.03
N TRP A 108 -1.74 -4.02 10.35
CA TRP A 108 -2.69 -3.37 11.25
C TRP A 108 -2.14 -2.15 11.98
N ASP A 109 -0.82 -1.96 11.93
CA ASP A 109 -0.08 -0.92 12.62
C ASP A 109 1.32 -0.76 12.00
N PHE A 110 2.06 0.25 12.47
CA PHE A 110 3.38 0.57 11.94
C PHE A 110 4.41 -0.50 12.28
N ASP A 111 4.42 -1.00 13.52
CA ASP A 111 5.42 -1.97 13.98
C ASP A 111 5.30 -3.30 13.24
N GLY A 112 4.08 -3.75 12.98
CA GLY A 112 3.81 -4.92 12.14
C GLY A 112 4.29 -4.70 10.71
N ALA A 113 4.07 -3.52 10.14
CA ALA A 113 4.45 -3.23 8.76
C ALA A 113 5.97 -3.20 8.64
N LYS A 114 6.62 -2.54 9.59
CA LYS A 114 8.07 -2.53 9.75
C LYS A 114 8.64 -3.96 9.86
N ALA A 115 8.07 -4.81 10.71
CA ALA A 115 8.56 -6.18 10.89
C ALA A 115 8.45 -7.00 9.60
N ILE A 116 7.34 -6.86 8.86
CA ILE A 116 7.14 -7.52 7.56
C ILE A 116 8.17 -7.03 6.54
N ILE A 117 8.35 -5.72 6.43
CA ILE A 117 9.29 -5.09 5.49
C ILE A 117 10.71 -5.52 5.80
N ASP A 118 11.11 -5.48 7.08
CA ASP A 118 12.44 -5.88 7.52
C ASP A 118 12.73 -7.34 7.23
N ASN A 119 11.78 -8.23 7.48
CA ASN A 119 11.92 -9.65 7.18
C ASN A 119 12.03 -9.92 5.67
N TYR A 120 11.49 -9.03 4.83
CA TYR A 120 11.56 -9.18 3.37
C TYR A 120 12.84 -8.62 2.76
N LEU A 121 13.27 -7.44 3.24
CA LEU A 121 14.28 -6.64 2.56
C LEU A 121 15.69 -6.80 3.11
N LYS A 122 15.84 -7.19 4.37
CA LYS A 122 17.15 -7.52 4.97
C LYS A 122 17.66 -8.85 4.42
#